data_AF-A0AAW2SKN9-F1
#
_entry.id   AF-A0AAW2SKN9-F1
#
_cell.length_a   1.000
_cell.length_b   1.000
_cell.length_c   1.000
_cell.angle_alpha   90.00
_cell.angle_beta   90.00
_cell.angle_gamma   90.00
#
_symmetry.space_group_name_H-M   'P 1'
#
loop_
_entity.id
_entity.type
_entity.pdbx_description
1 polymer ?
#
loop_
_entity_poly.entity_id
_entity_poly.type
_entity_poly.pdbx_seq_one_letter_code
_entity_poly.pdbx_strand_id
1 'polypeptide(L)'
;MGCYSDSFPLFGYRRRSYLVVSGLLGAISWSLMATFVDSKYGAAFCILLGSLSVAFSDVVVDSMVVERARGESQSMSGSLQSLCWGSSAFGGIVSSYFSGSLVDAYGVRFVFGLTSLLPLITSAVAVLVKEQPVVGQARGQNLLLSSSAFLASSKNSITQLWGAVKQPGRINLVLLQSFWDVKLVTSVASLVGVGLYNGCLKSVPLQKIFLVTTVIGSALGMTQVLLVTGLNRQFGISDEWFAIGDSLIITVLGQVSFMPVLVLAAKICPEGMEATLFATLMSISNGGSVLGGLIGAGLTQLFGITKDEFDNLTSLIILCNLSSLLPLPLLGLLPQDISDVDSKDCDDVQTKTN
;
A
#
# COMPACT_ATOMS: atom_id res chain seq x y z
N MET A 1 7.58 -8.26 10.04
CA MET A 1 8.56 -7.17 10.11
C MET A 1 8.28 -6.22 11.26
N GLY A 2 7.07 -5.66 11.38
CA GLY A 2 6.72 -4.72 12.46
C GLY A 2 7.05 -5.21 13.88
N CYS A 3 6.66 -6.44 14.20
CA CYS A 3 6.94 -7.03 15.52
C CYS A 3 8.44 -7.14 15.85
N TYR A 4 9.31 -7.38 14.85
CA TYR A 4 10.75 -7.44 15.07
C TYR A 4 11.33 -6.05 15.37
N SER A 5 10.92 -5.03 14.61
CA SER A 5 11.34 -3.64 14.83
C SER A 5 10.87 -3.11 16.18
N ASP A 6 9.65 -3.46 16.60
CA ASP A 6 9.07 -3.01 17.87
C ASP A 6 9.65 -3.75 19.08
N SER A 7 9.96 -5.05 18.95
CA SER A 7 10.32 -5.91 20.09
C SER A 7 11.82 -5.95 20.41
N PHE A 8 12.70 -5.70 19.43
CA PHE A 8 14.14 -5.85 19.59
C PHE A 8 14.88 -4.54 19.25
N PRO A 9 15.31 -3.74 20.25
CA PRO A 9 16.22 -2.64 19.98
C PRO A 9 17.59 -3.19 19.54
N LEU A 10 17.95 -2.96 18.27
CA LEU A 10 19.29 -3.28 17.74
C LEU A 10 20.23 -2.12 18.12
N PHE A 11 21.33 -2.44 18.81
CA PHE A 11 22.31 -1.45 19.29
C PHE A 11 21.71 -0.34 20.19
N GLY A 12 20.62 -0.62 20.90
CA GLY A 12 19.95 0.34 21.80
C GLY A 12 18.98 1.31 21.12
N TYR A 13 18.79 1.20 19.79
CA TYR A 13 17.84 1.99 19.00
C TYR A 13 16.78 1.07 18.36
N ARG A 14 15.52 1.52 18.28
CA ARG A 14 14.41 0.72 17.74
C ARG A 14 14.16 0.96 16.24
N ARG A 15 14.54 2.12 15.69
CA ARG A 15 14.17 2.49 14.31
C ARG A 15 15.37 2.87 13.44
N ARG A 16 16.30 3.66 13.98
CA ARG A 16 17.54 4.08 13.32
C ARG A 16 18.37 2.90 12.83
N SER A 17 18.62 1.93 13.71
CA SER A 17 19.44 0.75 13.38
C SER A 17 18.80 -0.09 12.28
N TYR A 18 17.48 -0.26 12.29
CA TYR A 18 16.77 -1.04 11.29
C TYR A 18 16.79 -0.38 9.91
N LEU A 19 16.60 0.94 9.83
CA LEU A 19 16.68 1.68 8.56
C LEU A 19 18.08 1.65 7.94
N VAL A 20 19.13 1.76 8.75
CA VAL A 20 20.51 1.66 8.28
C VAL A 20 20.78 0.25 7.75
N VAL A 21 20.40 -0.78 8.50
CA VAL A 21 20.60 -2.18 8.08
C VAL A 21 19.80 -2.50 6.82
N SER A 22 18.53 -2.09 6.73
CA SER A 22 17.70 -2.33 5.56
C SER A 22 18.21 -1.56 4.34
N GLY A 23 18.62 -0.30 4.49
CA GLY A 23 19.21 0.50 3.41
C GLY A 23 20.51 -0.08 2.86
N LEU A 24 21.43 -0.50 3.74
CA LEU A 24 22.67 -1.19 3.33
C LEU A 24 22.38 -2.52 2.63
N LEU A 25 21.43 -3.31 3.15
CA LEU A 25 21.04 -4.58 2.54
C LEU A 25 20.48 -4.37 1.12
N GLY A 26 19.69 -3.31 0.92
CA GLY A 26 19.17 -2.92 -0.39
C GLY A 26 20.28 -2.47 -1.33
N ALA A 27 21.20 -1.63 -0.86
CA ALA A 27 22.35 -1.18 -1.65
C ALA A 27 23.23 -2.37 -2.08
N ILE A 28 23.45 -3.35 -1.21
CA ILE A 28 24.18 -4.59 -1.53
C ILE A 28 23.43 -5.40 -2.59
N SER A 29 22.12 -5.62 -2.44
CA SER A 29 21.30 -6.33 -3.44
C SER A 29 21.45 -5.73 -4.85
N TRP A 30 21.21 -4.42 -4.98
CA TRP A 30 21.25 -3.74 -6.27
C TRP A 30 22.67 -3.63 -6.83
N SER A 31 23.69 -3.49 -5.98
CA SER A 31 25.09 -3.48 -6.42
C SER A 31 25.57 -4.85 -6.89
N LEU A 32 25.11 -5.94 -6.25
CA LEU A 32 25.37 -7.30 -6.71
C LEU A 32 24.73 -7.56 -8.09
N MET A 33 23.50 -7.09 -8.30
CA MET A 33 22.82 -7.11 -9.60
C MET A 33 23.57 -6.32 -10.67
N ALA A 34 24.22 -5.21 -10.32
CA ALA A 34 24.99 -4.40 -11.26
C ALA A 34 26.31 -5.04 -11.70
N THR A 35 26.92 -5.89 -10.86
CA THR A 35 28.33 -6.31 -11.02
C THR A 35 28.52 -7.80 -11.30
N PHE A 36 27.97 -8.69 -10.47
CA PHE A 36 28.36 -10.11 -10.42
C PHE A 36 27.28 -11.10 -10.84
N VAL A 37 26.03 -10.65 -10.99
CA VAL A 37 24.88 -11.54 -11.17
C VAL A 37 24.57 -11.73 -12.65
N ASP A 38 25.07 -12.83 -13.21
CA ASP A 38 24.75 -13.26 -14.58
C ASP A 38 23.85 -14.51 -14.63
N SER A 39 23.60 -15.14 -13.48
CA SER A 39 22.75 -16.33 -13.36
C SER A 39 21.32 -15.98 -12.95
N LYS A 40 20.34 -16.66 -13.55
CA LYS A 40 18.90 -16.53 -13.24
C LYS A 40 18.60 -16.69 -11.75
N TYR A 41 19.27 -17.64 -11.09
CA TYR A 41 19.10 -17.90 -9.66
C TYR A 41 19.74 -16.81 -8.79
N GLY A 42 20.87 -16.24 -9.23
CA GLY A 42 21.50 -15.10 -8.56
C GLY A 42 20.63 -13.85 -8.65
N ALA A 43 20.00 -13.61 -9.80
CA ALA A 43 19.08 -12.49 -9.98
C ALA A 43 17.83 -12.65 -9.11
N ALA A 44 17.25 -13.86 -9.07
CA ALA A 44 16.13 -14.16 -8.18
C ALA A 44 16.49 -13.93 -6.70
N PHE A 45 17.66 -14.39 -6.25
CA PHE A 45 18.12 -14.17 -4.89
C PHE A 45 18.31 -12.68 -4.57
N CYS A 46 18.95 -11.92 -5.46
CA CYS A 46 19.16 -10.49 -5.25
C CYS A 46 17.84 -9.72 -5.25
N ILE A 47 16.90 -10.06 -6.15
CA ILE A 47 15.55 -9.47 -6.16
C ILE A 47 14.84 -9.74 -4.84
N LEU A 48 14.88 -10.98 -4.34
CA LEU A 48 14.28 -11.32 -3.04
C LEU A 48 14.90 -10.51 -1.90
N LEU A 49 16.23 -10.37 -1.90
CA LEU A 49 16.96 -9.61 -0.89
C LEU A 49 16.68 -8.10 -0.98
N GLY A 50 16.50 -7.58 -2.20
CA GLY A 50 16.12 -6.20 -2.46
C GLY A 50 14.68 -5.92 -2.03
N SER A 51 13.73 -6.80 -2.37
CA SER A 51 12.33 -6.71 -1.92
C SER A 51 12.22 -6.79 -0.39
N LEU A 52 13.04 -7.63 0.25
CA LEU A 52 13.09 -7.73 1.71
C LEU A 52 13.55 -6.41 2.34
N SER A 53 14.60 -5.79 1.80
CA SER A 53 15.13 -4.49 2.23
C SER A 53 14.08 -3.38 2.11
N VAL A 54 13.41 -3.28 0.96
CA VAL A 54 12.36 -2.27 0.72
C VAL A 54 11.20 -2.48 1.69
N ALA A 55 10.71 -3.71 1.82
CA ALA A 55 9.60 -4.02 2.72
C ALA A 55 9.91 -3.73 4.19
N PHE A 56 11.14 -3.97 4.65
CA PHE A 56 11.56 -3.57 5.99
C PHE A 56 11.63 -2.05 6.15
N SER A 57 12.15 -1.34 5.14
CA SER A 57 12.31 0.10 5.19
C SER A 57 10.95 0.80 5.22
N ASP A 58 10.02 0.37 4.38
CA ASP A 58 8.66 0.95 4.31
C ASP A 58 7.94 0.84 5.66
N VAL A 59 7.95 -0.35 6.28
CA VAL A 59 7.30 -0.57 7.58
C VAL A 59 7.92 0.30 8.68
N VAL A 60 9.23 0.53 8.65
CA VAL A 60 9.90 1.39 9.64
C VAL A 60 9.62 2.87 9.38
N VAL A 61 9.64 3.33 8.12
CA VAL A 61 9.27 4.71 7.76
C VAL A 61 7.82 5.00 8.13
N ASP A 62 6.88 4.11 7.80
CA ASP A 62 5.46 4.27 8.12
C ASP A 62 5.25 4.35 9.63
N SER A 63 5.91 3.49 10.41
CA SER A 63 5.82 3.53 11.87
C SER A 63 6.43 4.81 12.47
N MET A 64 7.49 5.36 11.88
CA MET A 64 8.09 6.66 12.25
C MET A 64 7.14 7.82 12.01
N VAL A 65 6.45 7.83 10.88
CA VAL A 65 5.43 8.84 10.58
C VAL A 65 4.29 8.75 11.60
N VAL A 66 3.86 7.54 11.96
CA VAL A 66 2.82 7.30 12.96
C VAL A 66 3.22 7.79 14.36
N GLU A 67 4.41 7.45 14.83
CA GLU A 67 4.92 7.89 16.14
C GLU A 67 4.95 9.43 16.23
N ARG A 68 5.39 10.09 15.15
CA ARG A 68 5.38 11.56 15.06
C ARG A 68 3.98 12.13 14.97
N ALA A 69 3.09 11.46 14.25
CA ALA A 69 1.72 11.88 14.05
C ALA A 69 0.84 11.75 15.31
N ARG A 70 1.20 10.87 16.25
CA ARG A 70 0.44 10.65 17.50
C ARG A 70 0.41 11.88 18.40
N GLY A 71 1.51 12.60 18.51
CA GLY A 71 1.62 13.82 19.33
C GLY A 71 1.07 15.09 18.69
N GLU A 72 0.54 14.97 17.47
CA GLU A 72 0.15 16.10 16.62
C GLU A 72 -1.37 16.17 16.38
N SER A 73 -1.84 17.34 15.97
CA SER A 73 -3.24 17.52 15.57
C SER A 73 -3.62 16.62 14.39
N GLN A 74 -4.89 16.21 14.28
CA GLN A 74 -5.35 15.28 13.24
C GLN A 74 -5.01 15.74 11.82
N SER A 75 -5.14 17.04 11.56
CA SER A 75 -4.81 17.65 10.27
C SER A 75 -3.31 17.57 9.99
N MET A 76 -2.45 17.68 11.01
CA MET A 76 -1.00 17.54 10.90
C MET A 76 -0.59 16.07 10.75
N SER A 77 -1.19 15.14 11.49
CA SER A 77 -1.01 13.69 11.32
C SER A 77 -1.28 13.24 9.88
N GLY A 78 -2.41 13.68 9.31
CA GLY A 78 -2.75 13.41 7.91
C GLY A 78 -1.82 14.13 6.91
N SER A 79 -1.31 15.32 7.26
CA SER A 79 -0.31 16.01 6.45
C SER A 79 1.01 15.22 6.41
N LEU A 80 1.48 14.68 7.54
CA LEU A 80 2.71 13.88 7.60
C LEU A 80 2.61 12.59 6.77
N GLN A 81 1.51 11.85 6.89
CA GLN A 81 1.29 10.61 6.12
C GLN A 81 1.15 10.89 4.62
N SER A 82 0.38 11.92 4.27
CA SER A 82 0.20 12.31 2.87
C SER A 82 1.46 12.90 2.23
N LEU A 83 2.35 13.55 2.99
CA LEU A 83 3.67 13.96 2.52
C LEU A 83 4.56 12.74 2.21
N CYS A 84 4.54 11.71 3.07
CA CYS A 84 5.27 10.47 2.82
C CYS A 84 4.79 9.81 1.51
N TRP A 85 3.47 9.64 1.37
CA TRP A 85 2.86 9.01 0.20
C TRP A 85 3.02 9.86 -1.07
N GLY A 86 2.89 11.18 -0.96
CA GLY A 86 3.14 12.12 -2.06
C GLY A 86 4.59 12.11 -2.53
N SER A 87 5.55 12.01 -1.60
CA SER A 87 6.98 11.87 -1.91
C SER A 87 7.26 10.55 -2.65
N SER A 88 6.68 9.44 -2.17
CA SER A 88 6.82 8.13 -2.82
C SER A 88 6.18 8.11 -4.23
N ALA A 89 5.01 8.72 -4.39
CA ALA A 89 4.35 8.85 -5.68
C ALA A 89 5.18 9.70 -6.66
N PHE A 90 5.73 10.82 -6.20
CA PHE A 90 6.65 11.63 -7.00
C PHE A 90 7.89 10.84 -7.44
N GLY A 91 8.51 10.10 -6.51
CA GLY A 91 9.62 9.19 -6.82
C GLY A 91 9.24 8.14 -7.85
N GLY A 92 8.02 7.60 -7.79
CA GLY A 92 7.46 6.68 -8.78
C GLY A 92 7.32 7.28 -10.18
N ILE A 93 6.87 8.54 -10.29
CA ILE A 93 6.76 9.25 -11.57
C ILE A 93 8.14 9.50 -12.18
N VAL A 94 9.09 10.01 -11.38
CA VAL A 94 10.47 10.26 -11.85
C VAL A 94 11.12 8.94 -12.26
N SER A 95 11.04 7.92 -11.40
CA SER A 95 11.66 6.61 -11.65
C SER A 95 11.06 5.90 -12.85
N SER A 96 9.73 5.95 -13.03
CA SER A 96 9.11 5.51 -14.27
C SER A 96 9.68 6.36 -15.41
N TYR A 97 9.30 7.62 -15.59
CA TYR A 97 9.72 8.41 -16.76
C TYR A 97 11.19 8.22 -17.22
N PHE A 98 12.15 8.21 -16.31
CA PHE A 98 13.58 8.06 -16.63
C PHE A 98 14.07 6.61 -16.78
N SER A 99 13.44 5.60 -16.17
CA SER A 99 14.00 4.24 -16.16
C SER A 99 14.10 3.62 -17.55
N GLY A 100 13.23 3.94 -18.50
CA GLY A 100 13.27 3.38 -19.87
C GLY A 100 14.41 4.01 -20.67
N SER A 101 14.49 5.33 -20.65
CA SER A 101 15.53 6.11 -21.34
C SER A 101 16.93 5.78 -20.83
N LEU A 102 17.10 5.61 -19.50
CA LEU A 102 18.40 5.24 -18.92
C LEU A 102 18.84 3.82 -19.29
N VAL A 103 17.91 2.86 -19.33
CA VAL A 103 18.24 1.48 -19.72
C VAL A 103 18.67 1.43 -21.20
N ASP A 104 18.01 2.19 -22.07
CA ASP A 104 18.34 2.24 -23.50
C ASP A 104 19.70 2.92 -23.76
N ALA A 105 19.98 4.04 -23.09
CA ALA A 105 21.22 4.80 -23.30
C ALA A 105 22.46 4.19 -22.62
N TYR A 106 22.32 3.64 -21.41
CA TYR A 106 23.45 3.23 -20.55
C TYR A 106 23.43 1.75 -20.15
N GLY A 107 22.39 1.00 -20.52
CA GLY A 107 22.25 -0.43 -20.23
C GLY A 107 21.74 -0.74 -18.82
N VAL A 108 21.22 -1.96 -18.65
CA VAL A 108 20.57 -2.42 -17.40
C VAL A 108 21.49 -2.43 -16.18
N ARG A 109 22.79 -2.74 -16.35
CA ARG A 109 23.76 -2.80 -15.25
C ARG A 109 24.03 -1.42 -14.65
N PHE A 110 24.11 -0.38 -15.48
CA PHE A 110 24.25 0.99 -15.01
C PHE A 110 23.03 1.43 -14.19
N VAL A 111 21.82 1.08 -14.65
CA VAL A 111 20.58 1.39 -13.95
C VAL A 111 20.48 0.68 -12.59
N PHE A 112 20.93 -0.57 -12.48
CA PHE A 112 21.02 -1.24 -11.18
C PHE A 112 22.03 -0.57 -10.24
N GLY A 113 23.17 -0.13 -10.76
CA GLY A 113 24.16 0.65 -9.99
C GLY A 113 23.62 1.99 -9.51
N LEU A 114 22.89 2.71 -10.38
CA LEU A 114 22.23 3.96 -9.99
C LEU A 114 21.14 3.71 -8.93
N THR A 115 20.39 2.62 -9.07
CA THR A 115 19.35 2.22 -8.11
C THR A 115 19.94 1.89 -6.74
N SER A 116 21.16 1.36 -6.66
CA SER A 116 21.81 1.04 -5.38
C SER A 116 22.21 2.28 -4.57
N LEU A 117 22.37 3.44 -5.23
CA LEU A 117 22.63 4.71 -4.55
C LEU A 117 21.41 5.18 -3.74
N LEU A 118 20.18 4.87 -4.16
CA LEU A 118 18.98 5.31 -3.44
C LEU A 118 18.87 4.69 -2.03
N PRO A 119 18.97 3.36 -1.84
CA PRO A 119 19.06 2.76 -0.50
C PRO A 119 20.28 3.22 0.32
N LEU A 120 21.36 3.61 -0.35
CA LEU A 120 22.57 4.10 0.32
C LEU A 120 22.36 5.52 0.87
N ILE A 121 21.66 6.37 0.12
CA ILE A 121 21.21 7.69 0.58
C ILE A 121 20.21 7.53 1.72
N THR A 122 19.22 6.64 1.63
CA THR A 122 18.26 6.43 2.73
C THR A 122 18.96 5.94 3.99
N SER A 123 19.96 5.05 3.87
CA SER A 123 20.81 4.64 4.99
C SER A 123 21.60 5.81 5.58
N ALA A 124 22.15 6.71 4.74
CA ALA A 124 22.89 7.87 5.22
C ALA A 124 21.98 8.86 5.97
N VAL A 125 20.79 9.12 5.43
CA VAL A 125 19.77 9.96 6.09
C VAL A 125 19.30 9.33 7.39
N ALA A 126 19.14 8.01 7.44
CA ALA A 126 18.77 7.29 8.66
C ALA A 126 19.78 7.51 9.80
N VAL A 127 21.07 7.67 9.51
CA VAL A 127 22.08 7.99 10.53
C VAL A 127 21.82 9.35 11.20
N LEU A 128 21.18 10.30 10.51
CA LEU A 128 20.84 11.61 11.06
C LEU A 128 19.57 11.60 11.93
N VAL A 129 18.80 10.50 11.93
CA VAL A 129 17.62 10.35 12.78
C VAL A 129 18.07 10.31 14.24
N LYS A 130 17.76 11.39 14.98
CA LYS A 130 17.93 11.45 16.42
C LYS A 130 16.84 10.64 17.08
N GLU A 131 17.18 9.45 17.54
CA GLU A 131 16.33 8.57 18.33
C GLU A 131 16.83 8.56 19.78
N GLN A 132 15.92 8.61 20.75
CA GLN A 132 16.29 8.47 22.16
C GLN A 132 16.54 6.98 22.46
N PRO A 133 17.64 6.61 23.13
CA PRO A 133 17.95 5.23 23.42
C PRO A 133 16.91 4.65 24.39
N VAL A 134 16.30 3.51 24.03
CA VAL A 134 15.29 2.87 24.90
C VAL A 134 15.96 1.77 25.72
N VAL A 135 16.15 2.03 27.01
CA VAL A 135 16.59 1.03 28.00
C VAL A 135 15.34 0.41 28.62
N GLY A 136 14.85 -0.72 28.08
CA GLY A 136 13.62 -1.34 28.57
C GLY A 136 13.35 -2.75 28.02
N GLN A 137 12.92 -3.63 28.93
CA GLN A 137 12.90 -5.10 28.94
C GLN A 137 12.19 -5.80 27.75
N ALA A 138 12.86 -6.82 27.19
CA ALA A 138 12.32 -7.70 26.15
C ALA A 138 11.07 -8.47 26.66
N ARG A 139 9.90 -8.20 26.07
CA ARG A 139 8.64 -8.85 26.43
C ARG A 139 8.41 -10.08 25.53
N GLY A 140 9.01 -11.21 25.91
CA GLY A 140 9.03 -12.48 25.15
C GLY A 140 7.70 -13.20 24.93
N GLN A 141 6.55 -12.64 25.33
CA GLN A 141 5.23 -13.28 25.17
C GLN A 141 4.55 -13.01 23.82
N ASN A 142 4.92 -11.94 23.09
CA ASN A 142 4.34 -11.64 21.77
C ASN A 142 4.93 -12.49 20.63
N LEU A 143 6.01 -13.24 20.88
CA LEU A 143 6.72 -14.02 19.85
C LEU A 143 5.90 -15.22 19.35
N LEU A 144 5.13 -15.87 20.23
CA LEU A 144 4.36 -17.08 19.91
C LEU A 144 3.09 -16.80 19.09
N LEU A 145 2.39 -15.70 19.39
CA LEU A 145 1.24 -15.24 18.60
C LEU A 145 1.67 -14.66 17.23
N SER A 146 2.84 -14.03 17.18
CA SER A 146 3.44 -13.46 15.97
C SER A 146 3.94 -14.55 15.00
N SER A 147 4.42 -15.68 15.54
CA SER A 147 4.87 -16.83 14.73
C SER A 147 3.75 -17.44 13.90
N SER A 148 2.53 -17.58 14.46
CA SER A 148 1.38 -18.16 13.76
C SER A 148 0.81 -17.22 12.70
N ALA A 149 0.71 -15.92 13.00
CA ALA A 149 0.30 -14.90 12.03
C ALA A 149 1.32 -14.72 10.89
N PHE A 150 2.61 -14.79 11.19
CA PHE A 150 3.69 -14.76 10.21
C PHE A 150 3.69 -16.00 9.31
N LEU A 151 3.52 -17.20 9.87
CA LEU A 151 3.41 -18.44 9.09
C LEU A 151 2.20 -18.44 8.16
N ALA A 152 1.05 -17.93 8.62
CA ALA A 152 -0.16 -17.83 7.80
C ALA A 152 0.00 -16.79 6.67
N SER A 153 0.53 -15.60 6.98
CA SER A 153 0.78 -14.54 5.99
C SER A 153 1.85 -14.95 4.97
N SER A 154 2.95 -15.56 5.43
CA SER A 154 4.01 -16.06 4.57
C SER A 154 3.53 -17.17 3.64
N LYS A 155 2.72 -18.11 4.14
CA LYS A 155 2.10 -19.15 3.30
C LYS A 155 1.22 -18.55 2.21
N ASN A 156 0.38 -17.56 2.53
CA ASN A 156 -0.50 -16.92 1.54
C ASN A 156 0.27 -16.10 0.50
N SER A 157 1.31 -15.37 0.88
CA SER A 157 2.14 -14.62 -0.06
C SER A 157 2.97 -15.55 -0.96
N ILE A 158 3.46 -16.67 -0.43
CA ILE A 158 4.22 -17.67 -1.19
C ILE A 158 3.30 -18.40 -2.17
N THR A 159 2.08 -18.77 -1.77
CA THR A 159 1.14 -19.44 -2.69
C THR A 159 0.68 -18.51 -3.82
N GLN A 160 0.55 -17.21 -3.55
CA GLN A 160 0.26 -16.20 -4.58
C GLN A 160 1.42 -16.01 -5.56
N LEU A 161 2.65 -15.83 -5.05
CA LEU A 161 3.85 -15.73 -5.89
C LEU A 161 4.04 -17.00 -6.71
N TRP A 162 3.80 -18.17 -6.11
CA TRP A 162 3.86 -19.44 -6.80
C TRP A 162 2.78 -19.57 -7.89
N GLY A 163 1.57 -19.06 -7.64
CA GLY A 163 0.50 -18.98 -8.64
C GLY A 163 0.85 -18.08 -9.83
N ALA A 164 1.46 -16.91 -9.57
CA ALA A 164 1.91 -15.98 -10.59
C ALA A 164 3.08 -16.52 -11.42
N VAL A 165 4.03 -17.20 -10.76
CA VAL A 165 5.21 -17.80 -11.42
C VAL A 165 4.86 -19.04 -12.26
N LYS A 166 3.80 -19.77 -11.89
CA LYS A 166 3.39 -21.00 -12.58
C LYS A 166 2.55 -20.75 -13.84
N GLN A 167 2.25 -19.49 -14.19
CA GLN A 167 1.64 -19.16 -15.49
C GLN A 167 2.64 -19.45 -16.62
N PRO A 168 2.44 -20.52 -17.42
CA PRO A 168 3.33 -20.85 -18.51
C PRO A 168 2.88 -20.06 -19.75
N GLY A 169 3.57 -18.95 -20.07
CA GLY A 169 3.49 -18.36 -21.41
C GLY A 169 3.57 -16.85 -21.47
N ARG A 170 4.68 -16.36 -22.04
CA ARG A 170 4.91 -15.02 -22.62
C ARG A 170 4.78 -13.82 -21.66
N ILE A 171 5.89 -13.50 -20.99
CA ILE A 171 6.20 -12.13 -20.58
C ILE A 171 6.44 -11.33 -21.88
N ASN A 172 5.37 -10.81 -22.47
CA ASN A 172 5.42 -10.05 -23.72
C ASN A 172 5.77 -8.59 -23.42
N LEU A 173 6.43 -7.90 -24.35
CA LEU A 173 6.82 -6.48 -24.23
C LEU A 173 5.60 -5.58 -23.92
N VAL A 174 4.41 -5.98 -24.37
CA VAL A 174 3.12 -5.34 -24.08
C VAL A 174 2.79 -5.33 -22.59
N LEU A 175 3.11 -6.40 -21.84
CA LEU A 175 2.86 -6.42 -20.38
C LEU A 175 3.81 -5.47 -19.63
N LEU A 176 5.04 -5.28 -20.11
CA LEU A 176 5.97 -4.30 -19.54
C LEU A 176 5.54 -2.86 -19.86
N GLN A 177 5.02 -2.62 -21.07
CA GLN A 177 4.40 -1.34 -21.46
C GLN A 177 3.17 -1.05 -20.58
N SER A 178 2.26 -2.01 -20.43
CA SER A 178 1.09 -1.88 -19.55
C SER A 178 1.50 -1.68 -18.08
N PHE A 179 2.58 -2.32 -17.62
CA PHE A 179 3.10 -2.10 -16.27
C PHE A 179 3.57 -0.66 -16.04
N TRP A 180 4.11 -0.02 -17.08
CA TRP A 180 4.58 1.36 -17.03
C TRP A 180 3.43 2.35 -16.94
N ASP A 181 2.44 2.16 -17.82
CA ASP A 181 1.25 2.99 -17.87
C ASP A 181 0.48 2.88 -16.55
N VAL A 182 0.34 1.66 -16.01
CA VAL A 182 -0.35 1.43 -14.73
C VAL A 182 0.42 2.06 -13.57
N LYS A 183 1.75 1.96 -13.51
CA LYS A 183 2.54 2.60 -12.43
C LYS A 183 2.46 4.11 -12.49
N LEU A 184 2.58 4.70 -13.67
CA LEU A 184 2.50 6.15 -13.86
C LEU A 184 1.09 6.66 -13.52
N VAL A 185 0.05 6.01 -14.03
CA VAL A 185 -1.36 6.32 -13.71
C VAL A 185 -1.62 6.20 -12.21
N THR A 186 -1.11 5.15 -11.56
CA THR A 186 -1.27 4.95 -10.12
C THR A 186 -0.54 6.03 -9.31
N SER A 187 0.68 6.41 -9.70
CA SER A 187 1.44 7.47 -9.03
C SER A 187 0.79 8.84 -9.21
N VAL A 188 0.29 9.15 -10.41
CA VAL A 188 -0.47 10.39 -10.68
C VAL A 188 -1.77 10.39 -9.87
N ALA A 189 -2.53 9.29 -9.88
CA ALA A 189 -3.74 9.13 -9.08
C ALA A 189 -3.47 9.27 -7.58
N SER A 190 -2.36 8.71 -7.08
CA SER A 190 -1.95 8.87 -5.68
C SER A 190 -1.63 10.32 -5.33
N LEU A 191 -0.92 11.06 -6.20
CA LEU A 191 -0.66 12.49 -6.03
C LEU A 191 -1.95 13.32 -6.02
N VAL A 192 -2.87 13.03 -6.94
CA VAL A 192 -4.19 13.69 -6.98
C VAL A 192 -5.00 13.38 -5.73
N GLY A 193 -5.01 12.12 -5.27
CA GLY A 193 -5.70 11.71 -4.05
C GLY A 193 -5.12 12.37 -2.80
N VAL A 194 -3.79 12.43 -2.70
CA VAL A 194 -3.06 13.16 -1.65
C VAL A 194 -3.39 14.65 -1.68
N GLY A 195 -3.42 15.27 -2.86
CA GLY A 195 -3.76 16.67 -3.05
C GLY A 195 -5.20 16.98 -2.63
N LEU A 196 -6.16 16.14 -3.08
CA LEU A 196 -7.57 16.27 -2.74
C LEU A 196 -7.81 16.07 -1.23
N TYR A 197 -7.11 15.11 -0.63
CA TYR A 197 -7.16 14.88 0.81
C TYR A 197 -6.66 16.09 1.59
N ASN A 198 -5.49 16.59 1.23
CA ASN A 198 -4.86 17.75 1.88
C ASN A 198 -5.63 19.05 1.70
N GLY A 199 -6.28 19.24 0.55
CA GLY A 199 -7.01 20.46 0.22
C GLY A 199 -8.44 20.50 0.77
N CYS A 200 -9.19 19.41 0.64
CA CYS A 200 -10.64 19.44 0.85
C CYS A 200 -11.15 18.51 1.97
N LEU A 201 -10.45 17.42 2.28
CA LEU A 201 -11.00 16.34 3.12
C LEU A 201 -10.46 16.33 4.55
N LYS A 202 -9.41 17.11 4.86
CA LYS A 202 -8.89 17.27 6.24
C LYS A 202 -9.92 17.74 7.25
N SER A 203 -10.89 18.54 6.81
CA SER A 203 -11.90 19.17 7.65
C SER A 203 -13.22 18.39 7.69
N VAL A 204 -13.33 17.29 6.95
CA VAL A 204 -14.55 16.52 6.78
C VAL A 204 -14.52 15.31 7.72
N PRO A 205 -15.61 15.00 8.45
CA PRO A 205 -15.65 13.83 9.33
C PRO A 205 -15.52 12.53 8.53
N LEU A 206 -14.85 11.55 9.13
CA LEU A 206 -14.44 10.30 8.47
C LEU A 206 -15.61 9.56 7.81
N GLN A 207 -16.75 9.46 8.50
CA GLN A 207 -17.95 8.79 7.97
C GLN A 207 -18.44 9.41 6.65
N LYS A 208 -18.36 10.74 6.49
CA LYS A 208 -18.75 11.43 5.26
C LYS A 208 -17.77 11.15 4.12
N ILE A 209 -16.47 11.07 4.41
CA ILE A 209 -15.45 10.72 3.41
C ILE A 209 -15.74 9.32 2.84
N PHE A 210 -15.96 8.34 3.71
CA PHE A 210 -16.28 6.97 3.30
C PHE A 210 -17.61 6.87 2.56
N LEU A 211 -18.65 7.58 3.02
CA LEU A 211 -19.94 7.61 2.33
C LEU A 211 -19.79 8.17 0.92
N VAL A 212 -19.17 9.34 0.77
CA VAL A 212 -18.98 10.00 -0.52
C VAL A 212 -18.13 9.14 -1.45
N THR A 213 -17.00 8.61 -0.97
CA THR A 213 -16.12 7.76 -1.80
C THR A 213 -16.79 6.47 -2.23
N THR A 214 -17.60 5.85 -1.38
CA THR A 214 -18.36 4.62 -1.71
C THR A 214 -19.47 4.92 -2.73
N VAL A 215 -20.20 6.02 -2.57
CA VAL A 215 -21.26 6.43 -3.51
C VAL A 215 -20.67 6.78 -4.87
N ILE A 216 -19.60 7.57 -4.92
CA ILE A 216 -18.92 7.91 -6.17
C ILE A 216 -18.32 6.65 -6.80
N GLY A 217 -17.68 5.78 -6.02
CA GLY A 217 -17.12 4.52 -6.50
C GLY A 217 -18.18 3.60 -7.11
N SER A 218 -19.35 3.50 -6.49
CA SER A 218 -20.48 2.71 -7.02
C SER A 218 -21.10 3.34 -8.26
N ALA A 219 -21.15 4.68 -8.34
CA ALA A 219 -21.62 5.37 -9.54
C ALA A 219 -20.67 5.14 -10.73
N LEU A 220 -19.36 5.18 -10.49
CA LEU A 220 -18.33 4.88 -11.51
C LEU A 220 -18.34 3.41 -11.91
N GLY A 221 -18.48 2.50 -10.94
CA GLY A 221 -18.68 1.08 -11.22
C GLY A 221 -19.92 0.81 -12.06
N MET A 222 -20.98 1.62 -11.93
CA MET A 222 -22.15 1.57 -12.83
C MET A 222 -21.84 2.10 -14.22
N THR A 223 -20.87 3.00 -14.35
CA THR A 223 -20.42 3.57 -15.63
C THR A 223 -19.68 2.51 -16.46
N GLN A 224 -19.09 1.48 -15.84
CA GLN A 224 -18.58 0.31 -16.58
C GLN A 224 -19.67 -0.44 -17.36
N VAL A 225 -20.93 -0.41 -16.91
CA VAL A 225 -22.06 -0.97 -17.66
C VAL A 225 -22.29 -0.21 -18.97
N LEU A 226 -22.08 1.12 -19.00
CA LEU A 226 -22.18 1.93 -20.22
C LEU A 226 -21.11 1.59 -21.24
N LEU A 227 -19.92 1.19 -20.78
CA LEU A 227 -18.84 0.76 -21.66
C LEU A 227 -19.09 -0.65 -22.21
N VAL A 228 -19.55 -1.59 -21.37
CA VAL A 228 -19.90 -2.96 -21.78
C VAL A 228 -21.09 -2.99 -22.76
N THR A 229 -22.07 -2.12 -22.58
CA THR A 229 -23.26 -2.03 -23.48
C THR A 229 -22.97 -1.31 -24.79
N GLY A 230 -21.76 -0.77 -25.00
CA GLY A 230 -21.37 -0.08 -26.23
C GLY A 230 -22.04 1.30 -26.42
N LEU A 231 -22.78 1.78 -25.42
CA LEU A 231 -23.37 3.13 -25.40
C LEU A 231 -22.29 4.22 -25.50
N ASN A 232 -21.06 3.93 -25.05
CA ASN A 232 -19.90 4.80 -25.18
C ASN A 232 -19.59 5.20 -26.63
N ARG A 233 -19.76 4.28 -27.60
CA ARG A 233 -19.57 4.56 -29.04
C ARG A 233 -20.66 5.46 -29.63
N GLN A 234 -21.84 5.53 -29.03
CA GLN A 234 -22.89 6.48 -29.45
C GLN A 234 -22.59 7.91 -28.99
N PHE A 235 -21.87 8.07 -27.86
CA PHE A 235 -21.41 9.37 -27.37
C PHE A 235 -20.08 9.84 -27.98
N GLY A 236 -19.44 9.02 -28.82
CA GLY A 236 -18.21 9.38 -29.54
C GLY A 236 -16.94 9.39 -28.69
N ILE A 237 -16.97 8.78 -27.50
CA ILE A 237 -15.82 8.67 -26.61
C ILE A 237 -15.05 7.38 -26.97
N SER A 238 -13.72 7.48 -27.07
CA SER A 238 -12.86 6.31 -27.32
C SER A 238 -12.80 5.41 -26.09
N ASP A 239 -12.96 4.10 -26.30
CA ASP A 239 -12.99 3.08 -25.23
C ASP A 239 -11.70 3.06 -24.39
N GLU A 240 -10.56 3.43 -24.99
CA GLU A 240 -9.26 3.50 -24.33
C GLU A 240 -9.18 4.64 -23.30
N TRP A 241 -9.60 5.85 -23.70
CA TRP A 241 -9.61 7.02 -22.81
C TRP A 241 -10.58 6.86 -21.65
N PHE A 242 -11.71 6.20 -21.90
CA PHE A 242 -12.66 5.88 -20.85
C PHE A 242 -12.08 4.85 -19.88
N ALA A 243 -11.47 3.76 -20.36
CA ALA A 243 -10.89 2.73 -19.49
C ALA A 243 -9.75 3.28 -18.60
N ILE A 244 -8.92 4.16 -19.16
CA ILE A 244 -7.87 4.87 -18.40
C ILE A 244 -8.49 5.81 -17.37
N GLY A 245 -9.52 6.58 -17.75
CA GLY A 245 -10.22 7.50 -16.86
C GLY A 245 -10.88 6.80 -15.68
N ASP A 246 -11.60 5.71 -15.92
CA ASP A 246 -12.25 4.91 -14.88
C ASP A 246 -11.23 4.33 -13.89
N SER A 247 -10.17 3.71 -14.41
CA SER A 247 -9.07 3.17 -13.59
C SER A 247 -8.40 4.26 -12.73
N LEU A 248 -8.19 5.46 -13.30
CA LEU A 248 -7.60 6.59 -12.61
C LEU A 248 -8.51 7.06 -11.46
N ILE A 249 -9.81 7.26 -11.72
CA ILE A 249 -10.73 7.77 -10.69
C ILE A 249 -10.91 6.76 -9.57
N ILE A 250 -11.08 5.46 -9.87
CA ILE A 250 -11.17 4.40 -8.85
C ILE A 250 -9.90 4.37 -8.00
N THR A 251 -8.72 4.54 -8.61
CA THR A 251 -7.45 4.61 -7.88
C THR A 251 -7.37 5.83 -6.96
N VAL A 252 -7.79 7.01 -7.44
CA VAL A 252 -7.86 8.24 -6.62
C VAL A 252 -8.78 8.04 -5.42
N LEU A 253 -9.98 7.48 -5.64
CA LEU A 253 -10.95 7.22 -4.57
C LEU A 253 -10.38 6.25 -3.53
N GLY A 254 -9.72 5.17 -3.97
CA GLY A 254 -9.06 4.22 -3.06
C GLY A 254 -7.99 4.89 -2.20
N GLN A 255 -7.16 5.75 -2.79
CA GLN A 255 -6.12 6.50 -2.06
C GLN A 255 -6.73 7.47 -1.04
N VAL A 256 -7.79 8.18 -1.43
CA VAL A 256 -8.52 9.10 -0.57
C VAL A 256 -9.18 8.38 0.61
N SER A 257 -9.75 7.20 0.40
CA SER A 257 -10.38 6.41 1.46
C SER A 257 -9.37 5.75 2.40
N PHE A 258 -8.18 5.41 1.89
CA PHE A 258 -7.17 4.70 2.69
C PHE A 258 -6.45 5.60 3.69
N MET A 259 -6.15 6.85 3.30
CA MET A 259 -5.41 7.80 4.13
C MET A 259 -6.06 8.04 5.53
N PRO A 260 -7.37 8.33 5.66
CA PRO A 260 -8.03 8.45 6.95
C PRO A 260 -7.91 7.20 7.84
N VAL A 261 -7.90 6.00 7.25
CA VAL A 261 -7.73 4.74 8.01
C VAL A 261 -6.35 4.69 8.64
N LEU A 262 -5.32 5.10 7.89
CA LEU A 262 -3.95 5.15 8.41
C LEU A 262 -3.79 6.19 9.51
N VAL A 263 -4.45 7.35 9.39
CA VAL A 263 -4.40 8.39 10.43
C VAL A 263 -5.13 7.91 11.69
N LEU A 264 -6.28 7.27 11.53
CA LEU A 264 -7.04 6.71 12.66
C LEU A 264 -6.25 5.60 13.35
N ALA A 265 -5.67 4.69 12.57
CA ALA A 265 -4.80 3.63 13.08
C ALA A 265 -3.62 4.22 13.86
N ALA A 266 -2.98 5.28 13.35
CA ALA A 266 -1.86 5.95 14.00
C ALA A 266 -2.21 6.48 15.41
N LYS A 267 -3.43 6.96 15.60
CA LYS A 267 -3.89 7.50 16.89
C LYS A 267 -4.32 6.44 17.89
N ILE A 268 -4.84 5.32 17.41
CA ILE A 268 -5.25 4.19 18.25
C ILE A 268 -4.03 3.32 18.62
N CYS A 269 -2.89 3.48 17.95
CA CYS A 269 -1.66 2.75 18.25
C CYS A 269 -1.21 2.92 19.70
N PRO A 270 -1.07 1.84 20.49
CA PRO A 270 -0.40 1.91 21.78
C PRO A 270 1.11 2.11 21.59
N GLU A 271 1.76 2.76 22.56
CA GLU A 271 3.18 3.12 22.46
C GLU A 271 4.06 1.87 22.32
N GLY A 272 4.94 1.88 21.33
CA GLY A 272 5.87 0.79 21.06
C GLY A 272 5.29 -0.41 20.31
N MET A 273 4.07 -0.31 19.75
CA MET A 273 3.53 -1.30 18.80
C MET A 273 3.13 -0.69 17.45
N GLU A 274 3.69 0.46 17.09
CA GLU A 274 3.27 1.22 15.91
C GLU A 274 3.59 0.46 14.61
N ALA A 275 4.76 -0.17 14.51
CA ALA A 275 5.14 -0.93 13.32
C ALA A 275 4.32 -2.22 13.18
N THR A 276 3.97 -2.84 14.31
CA THR A 276 3.14 -4.04 14.36
C THR A 276 1.70 -3.75 13.94
N LEU A 277 1.08 -2.70 14.48
CA LEU A 277 -0.30 -2.33 14.12
C LEU A 277 -0.40 -1.95 12.64
N PHE A 278 0.59 -1.23 12.12
CA PHE A 278 0.61 -0.89 10.70
C PHE A 278 0.84 -2.14 9.82
N ALA A 279 1.76 -3.02 10.19
CA ALA A 279 2.00 -4.27 9.46
C ALA A 279 0.75 -5.17 9.44
N THR A 280 -0.01 -5.25 10.54
CA THR A 280 -1.27 -6.01 10.57
C THR A 280 -2.35 -5.34 9.74
N LEU A 281 -2.50 -4.01 9.82
CA LEU A 281 -3.43 -3.24 9.00
C LEU A 281 -3.17 -3.45 7.49
N MET A 282 -1.92 -3.31 7.07
CA MET A 282 -1.51 -3.54 5.67
C MET A 282 -1.73 -5.00 5.24
N SER A 283 -1.47 -5.96 6.13
CA SER A 283 -1.71 -7.38 5.84
C SER A 283 -3.20 -7.69 5.66
N ILE A 284 -4.07 -7.10 6.49
CA ILE A 284 -5.53 -7.23 6.37
C ILE A 284 -6.00 -6.60 5.06
N SER A 285 -5.53 -5.39 4.74
CA SER A 285 -5.83 -4.68 3.49
C SER A 285 -5.44 -5.49 2.24
N ASN A 286 -4.20 -5.98 2.20
CA ASN A 286 -3.70 -6.79 1.09
C ASN A 286 -4.45 -8.12 0.99
N GLY A 287 -4.73 -8.77 2.13
CA GLY A 287 -5.52 -10.00 2.18
C GLY A 287 -6.95 -9.80 1.65
N GLY A 288 -7.58 -8.68 2.01
CA GLY A 288 -8.89 -8.28 1.51
C GLY A 288 -8.88 -8.05 0.00
N SER A 289 -7.85 -7.39 -0.53
CA SER A 289 -7.69 -7.17 -1.97
C SER A 289 -7.56 -8.49 -2.75
N VAL A 290 -6.76 -9.43 -2.23
CA VAL A 290 -6.61 -10.76 -2.86
C VAL A 290 -7.90 -11.55 -2.78
N LEU A 291 -8.55 -11.58 -1.62
CA LEU A 291 -9.81 -12.28 -1.43
C LEU A 291 -10.89 -11.70 -2.35
N GLY A 292 -10.95 -10.37 -2.48
CA GLY A 292 -11.81 -9.67 -3.43
C GLY A 292 -11.55 -10.09 -4.88
N GLY A 293 -10.28 -10.19 -5.29
CA GLY A 293 -9.91 -10.69 -6.62
C GLY A 293 -10.31 -12.15 -6.85
N LEU A 294 -10.13 -13.02 -5.87
CA LEU A 294 -10.53 -14.44 -5.96
C LEU A 294 -12.04 -14.61 -5.99
N ILE A 295 -12.77 -13.89 -5.14
CA ILE A 295 -14.24 -13.90 -5.13
C ILE A 295 -14.77 -13.35 -6.46
N GLY A 296 -14.21 -12.25 -6.97
CA GLY A 296 -14.56 -11.68 -8.27
C GLY A 296 -14.32 -12.64 -9.43
N ALA A 297 -13.16 -13.32 -9.44
CA ALA A 297 -12.86 -14.35 -10.43
C ALA A 297 -13.81 -15.55 -10.33
N GLY A 298 -14.10 -16.02 -9.10
CA GLY A 298 -15.04 -17.12 -8.86
C GLY A 298 -16.47 -16.79 -9.28
N LEU A 299 -16.94 -15.57 -9.00
CA LEU A 299 -18.23 -15.07 -9.48
C LEU A 299 -18.28 -15.00 -11.01
N THR A 300 -17.21 -14.54 -11.65
CA THR A 300 -17.10 -14.49 -13.12
C THR A 300 -17.26 -15.89 -13.73
N GLN A 301 -16.60 -16.89 -13.13
CA GLN A 301 -16.72 -18.28 -13.56
C GLN A 301 -18.12 -18.86 -13.28
N LEU A 302 -18.76 -18.52 -12.15
CA LEU A 302 -20.09 -18.99 -11.77
C LEU A 302 -21.18 -18.44 -12.70
N PHE A 303 -21.04 -17.21 -13.18
CA PHE A 303 -21.92 -16.59 -14.17
C PHE A 303 -21.64 -17.05 -15.62
N GLY A 304 -20.67 -17.95 -15.83
CA GLY A 304 -20.34 -18.53 -17.13
C GLY A 304 -19.67 -17.54 -18.09
N ILE A 305 -19.15 -16.42 -17.60
CA ILE A 305 -18.58 -15.36 -18.44
C ILE A 305 -17.23 -15.84 -18.97
N THR A 306 -17.19 -16.06 -20.29
CA THR A 306 -16.00 -16.54 -21.01
C THR A 306 -15.51 -15.42 -21.94
N LYS A 307 -14.29 -15.51 -22.48
CA LYS A 307 -13.72 -14.47 -23.38
C LYS A 307 -14.61 -14.14 -24.59
N ASP A 308 -15.53 -15.04 -24.94
CA ASP A 308 -16.38 -14.97 -26.12
C ASP A 308 -17.88 -14.77 -25.80
N GLU A 309 -18.29 -14.85 -24.51
CA GLU A 309 -19.69 -14.71 -24.07
C GLU A 309 -19.81 -13.79 -22.86
N PHE A 310 -20.40 -12.60 -23.09
CA PHE A 310 -20.49 -11.51 -22.11
C PHE A 310 -21.93 -11.23 -21.62
N ASP A 311 -22.90 -12.06 -21.97
CA ASP A 311 -24.34 -11.79 -21.75
C ASP A 311 -24.70 -11.55 -20.27
N ASN A 312 -23.99 -12.21 -19.36
CA ASN A 312 -24.21 -12.09 -17.91
C ASN A 312 -23.31 -11.04 -17.23
N LEU A 313 -22.44 -10.34 -17.97
CA LEU A 313 -21.48 -9.40 -17.41
C LEU A 313 -22.16 -8.21 -16.73
N THR A 314 -23.26 -7.70 -17.30
CA THR A 314 -24.05 -6.61 -16.71
C THR A 314 -24.63 -7.00 -15.34
N SER A 315 -25.15 -8.23 -15.21
CA SER A 315 -25.67 -8.75 -13.94
C SER A 315 -24.57 -8.88 -12.88
N LEU A 316 -23.37 -9.32 -13.29
CA LEU A 316 -22.21 -9.39 -12.40
C LEU A 316 -21.78 -7.99 -11.93
N ILE A 317 -21.74 -7.00 -12.81
CA ILE A 317 -21.37 -5.62 -12.46
C ILE A 317 -22.39 -5.00 -11.50
N ILE A 318 -23.69 -5.22 -11.72
CA ILE A 318 -24.74 -4.75 -10.80
C ILE A 318 -24.60 -5.41 -9.42
N LEU A 319 -24.33 -6.72 -9.38
CA LEU A 319 -24.09 -7.45 -8.13
C LEU A 319 -22.87 -6.92 -7.39
N CYS A 320 -21.76 -6.67 -8.10
CA CYS A 320 -20.55 -6.07 -7.53
C CYS A 320 -20.84 -4.67 -6.97
N ASN A 321 -21.53 -3.80 -7.71
CA ASN A 321 -21.90 -2.47 -7.22
C ASN A 321 -22.79 -2.54 -5.97
N LEU A 322 -23.79 -3.43 -5.94
CA LEU A 322 -24.61 -3.64 -4.74
C LEU A 322 -23.77 -4.12 -3.54
N SER A 323 -22.79 -5.01 -3.78
CA SER A 323 -21.87 -5.46 -2.73
C SER A 323 -20.95 -4.34 -2.22
N SER A 324 -20.59 -3.37 -3.07
CA SER A 324 -19.79 -2.20 -2.69
C SER A 324 -20.55 -1.22 -1.80
N LEU A 325 -21.89 -1.27 -1.77
CA LEU A 325 -22.71 -0.50 -0.81
C LEU A 325 -22.86 -1.19 0.55
N LEU A 326 -22.53 -2.48 0.66
CA LEU A 326 -22.59 -3.26 1.90
C LEU A 326 -21.81 -2.66 3.09
N PRO A 327 -20.71 -1.91 2.93
CA PRO A 327 -20.02 -1.24 4.03
C PRO A 327 -20.80 -0.05 4.62
N LEU A 328 -21.78 0.53 3.91
CA LEU A 328 -22.52 1.73 4.33
C LEU A 328 -23.30 1.56 5.66
N PRO A 329 -23.99 0.45 5.92
CA PRO A 329 -24.63 0.21 7.21
C PRO A 329 -23.63 0.04 8.37
N LEU A 330 -22.43 -0.49 8.10
CA LEU A 330 -21.39 -0.66 9.13
C LEU A 330 -20.65 0.65 9.45
N LEU A 331 -20.78 1.68 8.62
CA LEU A 331 -20.17 2.99 8.87
C LEU A 331 -20.69 3.69 10.13
N GLY A 332 -21.91 3.36 10.58
CA GLY A 332 -22.46 3.87 11.85
C GLY A 332 -21.72 3.39 13.09
N LEU A 333 -20.91 2.32 12.98
CA LEU A 333 -20.07 1.80 14.07
C LEU A 333 -18.71 2.51 14.18
N LEU A 334 -18.30 3.28 13.16
CA LEU A 334 -17.04 4.01 13.19
C LEU A 334 -17.20 5.30 14.01
N PRO A 335 -16.25 5.63 14.90
CA PRO A 335 -16.32 6.88 15.67
C PRO A 335 -16.38 8.10 14.75
N GLN A 336 -17.26 9.05 15.08
CA GLN A 336 -17.52 10.26 14.28
C GLN A 336 -16.35 11.24 14.38
N ASP A 337 -15.75 11.34 15.57
CA ASP A 337 -14.56 12.12 15.87
C ASP A 337 -13.67 11.38 16.87
N ILE A 338 -12.35 11.59 16.78
CA ILE A 338 -11.36 10.95 17.67
C ILE A 338 -11.35 11.58 19.07
N SER A 339 -12.04 12.72 19.26
CA SER A 339 -12.35 13.25 20.60
C SER A 339 -13.12 12.24 21.46
N ASP A 340 -13.90 11.35 20.83
CA ASP A 340 -14.62 10.28 21.54
C ASP A 340 -13.71 9.12 21.97
N VAL A 341 -12.54 8.98 21.33
CA VAL A 341 -11.52 7.97 21.66
C VAL A 341 -10.66 8.46 22.84
N ASP A 342 -10.28 9.74 22.84
CA ASP A 342 -9.56 10.38 23.95
C ASP A 342 -10.40 10.40 25.23
N SER A 343 -11.72 10.62 25.14
CA SER A 343 -12.61 10.58 26.32
C SER A 343 -12.73 9.19 26.93
N LYS A 344 -12.68 8.12 26.12
CA LYS A 344 -12.79 6.73 26.62
C LYS A 344 -11.52 6.24 27.31
N ASP A 345 -10.35 6.62 26.81
CA ASP A 345 -9.07 6.23 27.43
C ASP A 345 -8.88 6.99 28.77
N CYS A 346 -9.39 8.21 28.88
CA CYS A 346 -9.43 8.96 30.14
C CYS A 346 -10.29 8.26 31.21
N ASP A 347 -11.47 7.74 30.83
CA ASP A 347 -12.36 7.00 31.75
C ASP A 347 -11.80 5.63 32.18
N ASP A 348 -11.10 4.91 31.28
CA ASP A 348 -10.48 3.61 31.56
C ASP A 348 -9.21 3.71 32.44
N VAL A 349 -8.50 4.84 32.38
CA VAL A 349 -7.39 5.13 33.30
C VAL A 349 -7.92 5.52 34.68
N GLN A 350 -9.04 6.25 34.75
CA GLN A 350 -9.61 6.71 36.03
C GLN A 350 -10.33 5.60 36.81
N THR A 351 -10.85 4.58 36.13
CA THR A 351 -11.45 3.38 36.76
C THR A 351 -10.42 2.34 37.25
N LYS A 352 -9.18 2.35 36.73
CA LYS A 352 -8.08 1.51 37.24
C LYS A 352 -7.30 2.13 38.40
N THR A 353 -7.61 3.38 38.75
CA THR A 353 -6.90 4.15 39.80
C THR A 353 -7.77 4.45 41.02
N ASN A 354 -8.96 3.84 41.13
CA ASN A 354 -9.83 3.91 42.32
C ASN A 354 -10.01 2.55 42.98
#